data_AF-A0A1W9GZC9-F1
#
_entry.id   AF-A0A1W9GZC9-F1
#
_cell.length_a   1.000
_cell.length_b   1.000
_cell.length_c   1.000
_cell.angle_alpha   90.00
_cell.angle_beta   90.00
_cell.angle_gamma   90.00
#
_symmetry.space_group_name_H-M   'P 1'
#
loop_
_entity.id
_entity.type
_entity.pdbx_description
1 polymer ?
#
loop_
_entity_poly.entity_id
_entity_poly.type
_entity_poly.pdbx_seq_one_letter_code
_entity_poly.pdbx_strand_id
1 'polypeptide(L)'
;MAASISFKLSGYPDSITQLSATATLPRVGAVISNLKSMTHSHHTQVGLGTLGFLAAKRGAPDWQSLVLVSNRHVLFAHDAECGNMIFQPNYEQQGDQIVFDVPHLNAIARIDNIGLCGHFSYAYPGEAEKSYYIDCATAALLLKQAGNPQRIHSKTQYFTKVARVHPHDTFEGRELKVHLAGRENAVWGKVIDCEATVETVTGERCHNTLVIRAMPDGKGALQPFSRKGDSGALLVDQYQRAVGLLWGQHMHDPYIAYACHIHPVLSFLQITPWCFDFCAAPSARKD
;
A
#
# COMPACT_ATOMS: atom_id res chain seq x y z
N MET A 1 -33.66 4.09 -20.51
CA MET A 1 -32.67 4.83 -21.30
C MET A 1 -31.30 4.30 -20.92
N ALA A 2 -30.58 3.76 -21.90
CA ALA A 2 -29.33 3.02 -21.73
C ALA A 2 -28.14 3.97 -21.62
N ALA A 3 -27.31 3.82 -20.59
CA ALA A 3 -26.00 4.45 -20.50
C ALA A 3 -24.95 3.39 -20.88
N SER A 4 -24.46 3.48 -22.11
CA SER A 4 -23.31 2.75 -22.60
C SER A 4 -22.04 3.45 -22.12
N ILE A 5 -21.17 2.73 -21.40
CA ILE A 5 -19.78 3.15 -21.31
C ILE A 5 -19.11 2.62 -22.57
N SER A 6 -18.81 3.53 -23.50
CA SER A 6 -17.97 3.23 -24.67
C SER A 6 -16.51 3.36 -24.24
N PHE A 7 -15.86 2.24 -23.96
CA PHE A 7 -14.40 2.15 -24.09
C PHE A 7 -14.10 1.48 -25.42
N LYS A 8 -13.66 2.26 -26.41
CA LYS A 8 -12.83 1.70 -27.49
C LYS A 8 -11.47 1.39 -26.87
N LEU A 9 -11.30 0.20 -26.29
CA LEU A 9 -9.99 -0.41 -26.07
C LEU A 9 -9.86 -1.63 -26.98
N SER A 10 -10.03 -1.39 -28.28
CA SER A 10 -9.62 -2.32 -29.33
C SER A 10 -8.13 -2.11 -29.59
N GLY A 11 -7.30 -2.96 -28.99
CA GLY A 11 -5.85 -2.97 -29.20
C GLY A 11 -5.16 -1.76 -28.57
N TYR A 12 -4.25 -1.99 -27.64
CA TYR A 12 -3.26 -1.00 -27.25
C TYR A 12 -2.52 -0.53 -28.52
N PRO A 13 -2.59 0.74 -28.93
CA PRO A 13 -1.51 1.28 -29.73
C PRO A 13 -0.33 1.51 -28.79
N ASP A 14 0.87 1.12 -29.21
CA ASP A 14 2.17 1.34 -28.53
C ASP A 14 2.49 2.82 -28.20
N SER A 15 1.53 3.74 -28.36
CA SER A 15 1.73 5.19 -28.36
C SER A 15 1.19 5.94 -27.14
N ILE A 16 0.55 5.28 -26.15
CA ILE A 16 0.26 5.93 -24.85
C ILE A 16 1.38 5.61 -23.86
N THR A 17 2.59 6.03 -24.23
CA THR A 17 3.69 6.25 -23.29
C THR A 17 4.00 7.74 -23.32
N GLN A 18 3.03 8.59 -22.97
CA GLN A 18 3.35 9.97 -22.61
C GLN A 18 4.00 9.95 -21.23
N LEU A 19 5.27 9.61 -21.27
CA LEU A 19 6.27 9.74 -20.23
C LEU A 19 6.31 11.23 -19.84
N SER A 20 5.48 11.67 -18.89
CA SER A 20 5.52 13.04 -18.37
C SER A 20 6.89 13.33 -17.74
N ALA A 21 7.39 14.54 -17.97
CA ALA A 21 8.77 14.96 -17.74
C ALA A 21 8.96 15.69 -16.40
N THR A 22 8.46 15.12 -15.30
CA THR A 22 8.84 15.54 -13.95
C THR A 22 9.26 14.33 -13.12
N ALA A 23 10.51 14.37 -12.64
CA ALA A 23 11.17 13.30 -11.89
C ALA A 23 10.68 13.23 -10.42
N THR A 24 9.36 13.23 -10.22
CA THR A 24 8.77 13.14 -8.88
C THR A 24 8.48 11.69 -8.55
N LEU A 25 8.94 11.24 -7.37
CA LEU A 25 8.57 9.92 -6.87
C LEU A 25 7.05 9.80 -6.73
N PRO A 26 6.50 8.58 -6.90
CA PRO A 26 5.11 8.30 -6.59
C PRO A 26 4.77 8.68 -5.15
N ARG A 27 3.54 9.15 -4.93
CA ARG A 27 3.12 9.61 -3.59
C ARG A 27 2.62 8.44 -2.77
N VAL A 28 3.26 8.16 -1.64
CA VAL A 28 2.75 7.24 -0.62
C VAL A 28 1.38 7.71 -0.13
N GLY A 29 0.47 6.78 0.09
CA GLY A 29 -0.91 7.06 0.49
C GLY A 29 -1.83 7.49 -0.65
N ALA A 30 -1.29 7.67 -1.87
CA ALA A 30 -2.11 7.95 -3.03
C ALA A 30 -2.70 6.68 -3.64
N VAL A 31 -3.82 6.88 -4.33
CA VAL A 31 -4.51 5.82 -5.06
C VAL A 31 -3.67 5.34 -6.24
N ILE A 32 -3.63 4.01 -6.39
CA ILE A 32 -2.99 3.32 -7.50
C ILE A 32 -3.97 2.36 -8.17
N SER A 33 -3.72 2.09 -9.45
CA SER A 33 -4.47 1.10 -10.20
C SER A 33 -3.65 0.47 -11.31
N ASN A 34 -3.97 -0.79 -11.63
CA ASN A 34 -3.51 -1.45 -12.85
C ASN A 34 -4.43 -1.16 -14.07
N LEU A 35 -5.49 -0.39 -13.88
CA LEU A 35 -6.51 0.01 -14.86
C LEU A 35 -7.26 -1.14 -15.55
N LYS A 36 -7.01 -2.39 -15.15
CA LYS A 36 -7.85 -3.51 -15.56
C LYS A 36 -9.17 -3.42 -14.82
N SER A 37 -10.24 -3.86 -15.48
CA SER A 37 -11.59 -3.79 -14.94
C SER A 37 -12.32 -5.11 -15.10
N MET A 38 -13.12 -5.50 -14.09
CA MET A 38 -14.18 -6.49 -14.25
C MET A 38 -15.46 -5.79 -14.72
N THR A 39 -16.05 -6.27 -15.81
CA THR A 39 -17.44 -5.97 -16.17
C THR A 39 -18.34 -7.05 -15.60
N HIS A 40 -19.03 -6.76 -14.49
CA HIS A 40 -20.23 -7.50 -14.10
C HIS A 40 -21.41 -6.56 -14.02
N SER A 41 -22.54 -6.97 -14.62
CA SER A 41 -23.88 -6.36 -14.53
C SER A 41 -23.89 -4.94 -13.96
N HIS A 42 -23.78 -3.94 -14.84
CA HIS A 42 -23.92 -2.50 -14.58
C HIS A 42 -22.86 -1.81 -13.68
N HIS A 43 -21.87 -2.52 -13.13
CA HIS A 43 -20.80 -1.91 -12.34
C HIS A 43 -19.41 -2.36 -12.81
N THR A 44 -18.59 -1.39 -13.20
CA THR A 44 -17.17 -1.60 -13.52
C THR A 44 -16.36 -1.45 -12.23
N GLN A 45 -15.87 -2.56 -11.67
CA GLN A 45 -14.88 -2.49 -10.60
C GLN A 45 -13.50 -2.40 -11.25
N VAL A 46 -12.75 -1.36 -10.89
CA VAL A 46 -11.35 -1.18 -11.26
C VAL A 46 -10.51 -1.55 -10.05
N GLY A 47 -9.38 -2.20 -10.28
CA GLY A 47 -8.42 -2.59 -9.25
C GLY A 47 -7.84 -1.36 -8.58
N LEU A 48 -8.52 -0.84 -7.57
CA LEU A 48 -8.16 0.37 -6.86
C LEU A 48 -7.65 0.02 -5.47
N GLY A 49 -6.48 0.52 -5.19
CA GLY A 49 -5.89 0.47 -3.86
C GLY A 49 -4.99 1.66 -3.64
N THR A 50 -4.13 1.55 -2.64
CA THR A 50 -3.25 2.61 -2.20
C THR A 50 -1.79 2.16 -2.29
N LEU A 51 -0.91 3.09 -2.68
CA LEU A 51 0.53 2.89 -2.58
C LEU A 51 0.91 2.92 -1.09
N GLY A 52 1.33 1.79 -0.55
CA GLY A 52 1.67 1.67 0.86
C GLY A 52 2.97 2.37 1.21
N PHE A 53 4.07 1.92 0.62
CA PHE A 53 5.37 2.54 0.81
C PHE A 53 6.32 2.19 -0.33
N LEU A 54 7.44 2.89 -0.39
CA LEU A 54 8.56 2.55 -1.26
C LEU A 54 9.60 1.75 -0.47
N ALA A 55 10.26 0.82 -1.15
CA ALA A 55 11.27 -0.03 -0.55
C ALA A 55 12.39 -0.33 -1.54
N ALA A 56 13.53 -0.79 -1.01
CA ALA A 56 14.62 -1.35 -1.80
C ALA A 56 14.66 -2.86 -1.60
N LYS A 57 14.90 -3.63 -2.68
CA LYS A 57 15.20 -5.06 -2.57
C LYS A 57 16.48 -5.27 -1.73
N ARG A 58 16.45 -6.21 -0.79
CA ARG A 58 17.59 -6.52 0.08
C ARG A 58 18.76 -7.01 -0.75
N GLY A 59 19.96 -6.50 -0.47
CA GLY A 59 21.20 -6.89 -1.15
C GLY A 59 21.38 -6.30 -2.55
N ALA A 60 20.47 -5.45 -3.02
CA ALA A 60 20.64 -4.80 -4.30
C ALA A 60 21.53 -3.55 -4.19
N PRO A 61 22.50 -3.36 -5.09
CA PRO A 61 23.52 -2.31 -4.99
C PRO A 61 23.06 -0.93 -5.50
N ASP A 62 21.92 -0.83 -6.19
CA ASP A 62 21.52 0.37 -6.89
C ASP A 62 20.02 0.67 -6.86
N TRP A 63 19.65 1.83 -7.40
CA TRP A 63 18.29 2.36 -7.46
C TRP A 63 17.34 1.60 -8.39
N GLN A 64 17.84 0.68 -9.21
CA GLN A 64 16.98 -0.22 -10.00
C GLN A 64 16.29 -1.26 -9.11
N SER A 65 16.69 -1.33 -7.84
CA SER A 65 16.06 -2.14 -6.82
C SER A 65 14.85 -1.51 -6.14
N LEU A 66 14.49 -0.28 -6.53
CA LEU A 66 13.40 0.43 -5.89
C LEU A 66 12.05 -0.11 -6.37
N VAL A 67 11.23 -0.46 -5.40
CA VAL A 67 9.90 -0.99 -5.61
C VAL A 67 8.89 -0.16 -4.83
N LEU A 68 7.66 -0.11 -5.33
CA LEU A 68 6.51 0.19 -4.48
C LEU A 68 5.95 -1.10 -3.90
N VAL A 69 5.34 -0.97 -2.72
CA VAL A 69 4.67 -2.06 -2.00
C VAL A 69 3.20 -1.69 -1.84
N SER A 70 2.34 -2.65 -2.15
CA SER A 70 0.90 -2.60 -1.91
C SER A 70 0.38 -4.03 -1.72
N ASN A 71 -0.92 -4.21 -1.58
CA ASN A 71 -1.53 -5.52 -1.46
C ASN A 71 -1.46 -6.30 -2.78
N ARG A 72 -1.34 -7.62 -2.68
CA ARG A 72 -1.40 -8.48 -3.86
C ARG A 72 -2.75 -8.37 -4.53
N HIS A 73 -3.85 -8.37 -3.77
CA HIS A 73 -5.18 -8.25 -4.37
C HIS A 73 -5.42 -6.91 -5.08
N VAL A 74 -4.61 -5.88 -4.78
CA VAL A 74 -4.65 -4.59 -5.49
C VAL A 74 -3.84 -4.67 -6.77
N LEU A 75 -2.56 -5.06 -6.70
CA LEU A 75 -1.69 -5.07 -7.88
C LEU A 75 -2.16 -6.08 -8.93
N PHE A 76 -2.64 -7.25 -8.49
CA PHE A 76 -3.09 -8.36 -9.33
C PHE A 76 -4.62 -8.39 -9.53
N ALA A 77 -5.32 -7.29 -9.23
CA ALA A 77 -6.76 -7.21 -9.46
C ALA A 77 -7.11 -7.43 -10.95
N HIS A 78 -8.24 -8.09 -11.21
CA HIS A 78 -8.80 -8.29 -12.56
C HIS A 78 -7.78 -8.92 -13.55
N ASP A 79 -7.17 -10.02 -13.13
CA ASP A 79 -6.24 -10.82 -13.93
C ASP A 79 -5.02 -10.01 -14.41
N ALA A 80 -4.58 -9.02 -13.62
CA ALA A 80 -3.29 -8.40 -13.85
C ALA A 80 -2.16 -9.40 -13.55
N GLU A 81 -1.09 -9.28 -14.32
CA GLU A 81 0.06 -10.18 -14.29
C GLU A 81 1.35 -9.39 -14.11
N CYS A 82 2.44 -10.09 -13.75
CA CYS A 82 3.78 -9.52 -13.80
C CYS A 82 4.06 -8.90 -15.18
N GLY A 83 4.67 -7.72 -15.18
CA GLY A 83 4.90 -6.95 -16.40
C GLY A 83 3.79 -5.94 -16.72
N ASN A 84 2.59 -6.04 -16.12
CA ASN A 84 1.57 -5.01 -16.28
C ASN A 84 1.96 -3.72 -15.52
N MET A 85 1.44 -2.59 -16.01
CA MET A 85 1.78 -1.27 -15.51
C MET A 85 0.87 -0.87 -14.34
N ILE A 86 1.44 -0.16 -13.38
CA ILE A 86 0.73 0.49 -12.28
C ILE A 86 0.75 1.98 -12.51
N PHE A 87 -0.40 2.61 -12.29
CA PHE A 87 -0.64 4.03 -12.49
C PHE A 87 -1.06 4.68 -11.17
N GLN A 88 -0.83 5.98 -11.06
CA GLN A 88 -1.34 6.80 -9.95
C GLN A 88 -2.34 7.83 -10.49
N PRO A 89 -3.58 7.42 -10.80
CA PRO A 89 -4.55 8.29 -11.45
C PRO A 89 -5.08 9.37 -10.49
N ASN A 90 -5.37 10.55 -11.02
CA ASN A 90 -6.41 11.38 -10.43
C ASN A 90 -7.77 10.79 -10.83
N TYR A 91 -8.73 10.83 -9.92
CA TYR A 91 -10.06 10.33 -10.20
C TYR A 91 -11.13 11.16 -9.52
N GLU A 92 -12.30 11.18 -10.13
CA GLU A 92 -13.53 11.67 -9.51
C GLU A 92 -14.45 10.49 -9.24
N GLN A 93 -15.07 10.51 -8.07
CA GLN A 93 -16.14 9.57 -7.75
C GLN A 93 -17.48 10.22 -8.07
N GLN A 94 -18.19 9.66 -9.05
CA GLN A 94 -19.52 10.09 -9.47
C GLN A 94 -20.53 9.00 -9.08
N GLY A 95 -21.05 9.09 -7.86
CA GLY A 95 -21.86 8.02 -7.26
C GLY A 95 -21.03 6.74 -7.05
N ASP A 96 -21.47 5.64 -7.65
CA ASP A 96 -20.76 4.36 -7.61
C ASP A 96 -19.71 4.21 -8.74
N GLN A 97 -19.59 5.20 -9.61
CA GLN A 97 -18.65 5.19 -10.72
C GLN A 97 -17.38 5.97 -10.38
N ILE A 98 -16.26 5.48 -10.91
CA ILE A 98 -14.95 6.10 -10.78
C ILE A 98 -14.50 6.51 -12.17
N VAL A 99 -14.28 7.81 -12.36
CA VAL A 99 -13.86 8.39 -13.62
C VAL A 99 -12.42 8.84 -13.48
N PHE A 100 -11.53 8.24 -14.28
CA PHE A 100 -10.12 8.61 -14.29
C PHE A 100 -9.87 9.81 -15.20
N ASP A 101 -8.99 10.68 -14.75
CA ASP A 101 -8.42 11.75 -15.57
C ASP A 101 -7.35 11.16 -16.52
N VAL A 102 -7.81 10.60 -17.63
CA VAL A 102 -6.99 9.89 -18.63
C VAL A 102 -5.84 10.75 -19.18
N PRO A 103 -6.02 12.05 -19.50
CA PRO A 103 -4.93 12.91 -19.96
C PRO A 103 -3.73 13.02 -19.01
N HIS A 104 -3.92 12.81 -17.70
CA HIS A 104 -2.86 12.91 -16.68
C HIS A 104 -2.43 11.55 -16.12
N LEU A 105 -2.82 10.47 -16.79
CA LEU A 105 -2.54 9.11 -16.35
C LEU A 105 -1.08 8.74 -16.63
N ASN A 106 -0.29 8.68 -15.56
CA ASN A 106 1.13 8.35 -15.65
C ASN A 106 1.40 6.97 -15.04
N ALA A 107 2.05 6.10 -15.82
CA ALA A 107 2.58 4.85 -15.31
C ALA A 107 3.76 5.15 -14.37
N ILE A 108 3.73 4.57 -13.17
CA ILE A 108 4.70 4.81 -12.11
C ILE A 108 5.54 3.59 -11.76
N ALA A 109 5.04 2.39 -12.07
CA ALA A 109 5.71 1.14 -11.77
C ALA A 109 5.25 0.03 -12.72
N ARG A 110 6.00 -1.07 -12.73
CA ARG A 110 5.64 -2.31 -13.43
C ARG A 110 5.65 -3.46 -12.44
N ILE A 111 4.57 -4.24 -12.39
CA ILE A 111 4.44 -5.37 -11.48
C ILE A 111 5.62 -6.32 -11.68
N ASP A 112 6.34 -6.66 -10.61
CA ASP A 112 7.59 -7.42 -10.69
C ASP A 112 7.62 -8.66 -9.80
N ASN A 113 6.96 -8.64 -8.64
CA ASN A 113 6.85 -9.77 -7.73
C ASN A 113 5.38 -10.02 -7.36
N ILE A 114 4.92 -11.25 -7.58
CA ILE A 114 3.57 -11.69 -7.26
C ILE A 114 3.24 -11.60 -5.77
N GLY A 115 4.27 -11.64 -4.92
CA GLY A 115 4.11 -11.56 -3.49
C GLY A 115 3.29 -12.72 -2.92
N LEU A 116 2.47 -12.46 -1.91
CA LEU A 116 1.61 -13.45 -1.27
C LEU A 116 0.29 -12.81 -0.85
N CYS A 117 -0.79 -13.58 -0.99
CA CYS A 117 -2.08 -13.36 -0.32
C CYS A 117 -2.39 -14.69 0.37
N GLY A 118 -2.10 -14.78 1.65
CA GLY A 118 -2.14 -16.05 2.40
C GLY A 118 -1.17 -16.06 3.57
N HIS A 119 -0.81 -17.26 4.03
CA HIS A 119 -0.07 -17.45 5.27
C HIS A 119 1.44 -17.55 5.06
N PHE A 120 2.19 -16.82 5.88
CA PHE A 120 3.64 -16.86 5.95
C PHE A 120 4.09 -17.21 7.37
N SER A 121 4.89 -18.26 7.49
CA SER A 121 5.54 -18.62 8.75
C SER A 121 6.61 -17.59 9.12
N TYR A 122 6.48 -17.00 10.29
CA TYR A 122 7.42 -15.99 10.79
C TYR A 122 7.60 -16.11 12.30
N ALA A 123 8.82 -15.92 12.76
CA ALA A 123 9.18 -15.83 14.17
C ALA A 123 9.83 -14.47 14.44
N TYR A 124 9.33 -13.75 15.44
CA TYR A 124 10.09 -12.64 16.00
C TYR A 124 11.29 -13.18 16.80
N PRO A 125 12.39 -12.40 16.94
CA PRO A 125 13.53 -12.82 17.73
C PRO A 125 13.13 -13.24 19.15
N GLY A 126 13.47 -14.48 19.53
CA GLY A 126 13.15 -15.04 20.85
C GLY A 126 11.74 -15.64 20.98
N GLU A 127 10.96 -15.72 19.89
CA GLU A 127 9.61 -16.29 19.90
C GLU A 127 9.49 -17.54 19.04
N ALA A 128 8.47 -18.35 19.33
CA ALA A 128 8.10 -19.45 18.47
C ALA A 128 7.55 -18.93 17.14
N GLU A 129 7.77 -19.70 16.08
CA GLU A 129 7.21 -19.43 14.77
C GLU A 129 5.67 -19.49 14.82
N LYS A 130 5.03 -18.50 14.20
CA LYS A 130 3.58 -18.44 14.01
C LYS A 130 3.25 -18.21 12.53
N SER A 131 2.03 -18.58 12.15
CA SER A 131 1.50 -18.36 10.80
C SER A 131 0.83 -16.98 10.71
N TYR A 132 1.41 -16.04 9.96
CA TYR A 132 0.86 -14.71 9.75
C TYR A 132 0.18 -14.61 8.40
N TYR A 133 -1.07 -14.14 8.37
CA TYR A 133 -1.70 -13.74 7.13
C TYR A 133 -1.04 -12.46 6.59
N ILE A 134 -0.53 -12.54 5.37
CA ILE A 134 0.02 -11.42 4.63
C ILE A 134 -0.64 -11.31 3.26
N ASP A 135 -0.87 -10.07 2.86
CA ASP A 135 -1.36 -9.71 1.54
C ASP A 135 -0.53 -8.55 1.03
N CYS A 136 0.49 -8.90 0.23
CA CYS A 136 1.49 -7.95 -0.21
C CYS A 136 2.09 -8.39 -1.55
N ALA A 137 2.47 -7.43 -2.37
CA ALA A 137 3.18 -7.63 -3.63
C ALA A 137 4.03 -6.38 -3.93
N THR A 138 4.89 -6.48 -4.94
CA THR A 138 5.72 -5.35 -5.36
C THR A 138 5.57 -5.04 -6.84
N ALA A 139 5.84 -3.78 -7.17
CA ALA A 139 6.05 -3.33 -8.53
C ALA A 139 7.34 -2.51 -8.60
N ALA A 140 8.20 -2.80 -9.57
CA ALA A 140 9.44 -2.08 -9.81
C ALA A 140 9.13 -0.67 -10.31
N LEU A 141 9.71 0.34 -9.66
CA LEU A 141 9.47 1.74 -10.01
C LEU A 141 9.99 2.04 -11.43
N LEU A 142 9.18 2.75 -12.20
CA LEU A 142 9.58 3.31 -13.48
C LEU A 142 10.24 4.67 -13.23
N LEU A 143 11.45 4.63 -12.68
CA LEU A 143 12.29 5.82 -12.64
C LEU A 143 12.80 6.03 -14.07
N LYS A 144 12.38 7.13 -14.72
CA LYS A 144 13.14 7.63 -15.87
C LYS A 144 14.61 7.76 -15.43
N GLN A 145 15.54 7.66 -16.37
CA GLN A 145 16.95 8.05 -16.24
C GLN A 145 17.11 9.56 -15.91
N ALA A 146 16.30 10.12 -15.02
CA ALA A 146 16.56 11.36 -14.34
C ALA A 146 17.74 11.07 -13.40
N GLY A 147 18.82 11.83 -13.59
CA GLY A 147 20.11 11.57 -12.98
C GLY A 147 20.04 11.25 -11.49
N ASN A 148 20.89 10.32 -11.07
CA ASN A 148 21.21 9.92 -9.70
C ASN A 148 20.13 10.27 -8.64
N PRO A 149 19.36 9.28 -8.12
CA PRO A 149 18.29 9.50 -7.13
C PRO A 149 18.76 10.14 -5.82
N GLN A 150 20.09 10.30 -5.64
CA GLN A 150 20.65 11.20 -4.64
C GLN A 150 20.17 12.65 -4.74
N ARG A 151 19.59 13.07 -5.87
CA ARG A 151 18.98 14.39 -6.09
C ARG A 151 17.45 14.40 -5.96
N ILE A 152 16.82 13.28 -5.64
CA ILE A 152 15.39 13.27 -5.34
C ILE A 152 15.22 13.83 -3.92
N HIS A 153 15.12 15.15 -3.84
CA HIS A 153 14.81 15.88 -2.63
C HIS A 153 13.30 15.79 -2.35
N SER A 154 12.82 14.68 -1.80
CA SER A 154 11.46 14.63 -1.27
C SER A 154 11.51 14.75 0.25
N LYS A 155 11.10 15.91 0.77
CA LYS A 155 10.92 16.20 2.21
C LYS A 155 9.90 15.30 2.94
N THR A 156 9.31 14.32 2.27
CA THR A 156 8.16 13.58 2.78
C THR A 156 8.59 12.20 3.27
N GLN A 157 9.18 12.17 4.46
CA GLN A 157 9.38 10.93 5.21
C GLN A 157 8.08 10.56 5.92
N TYR A 158 7.40 9.51 5.45
CA TYR A 158 6.11 9.07 6.00
C TYR A 158 6.24 8.22 7.28
N PHE A 159 7.42 7.67 7.52
CA PHE A 159 7.77 6.96 8.76
C PHE A 159 9.29 6.96 8.94
N THR A 160 9.72 6.85 10.19
CA THR A 160 11.14 6.94 10.56
C THR A 160 11.77 5.58 10.80
N LYS A 161 10.96 4.60 11.25
CA LYS A 161 11.39 3.26 11.63
C LYS A 161 10.27 2.25 11.39
N VAL A 162 10.61 0.98 11.47
CA VAL A 162 9.63 -0.11 11.55
C VAL A 162 9.46 -0.49 13.01
N ALA A 163 8.22 -0.76 13.43
CA ALA A 163 7.91 -1.23 14.77
C ALA A 163 7.01 -2.47 14.72
N ARG A 164 7.21 -3.32 15.73
CA ARG A 164 6.35 -4.47 15.98
C ARG A 164 5.15 -3.99 16.79
N VAL A 165 3.98 -4.55 16.52
CA VAL A 165 2.85 -4.49 17.43
C VAL A 165 2.89 -5.72 18.34
N HIS A 166 3.01 -5.49 19.64
CA HIS A 166 3.06 -6.52 20.67
C HIS A 166 1.68 -6.72 21.31
N PRO A 167 1.32 -7.90 21.86
CA PRO A 167 0.06 -8.08 22.59
C PRO A 167 -0.15 -7.10 23.76
N HIS A 168 0.92 -6.53 24.31
CA HIS A 168 0.81 -5.50 25.35
C HIS A 168 0.36 -4.13 24.82
N ASP A 169 0.46 -3.93 23.51
CA ASP A 169 0.03 -2.73 22.80
C ASP A 169 -1.49 -2.75 22.50
N THR A 170 -2.23 -3.76 22.95
CA THR A 170 -3.69 -3.87 22.78
C THR A 170 -4.47 -3.73 24.09
N PHE A 171 -3.76 -3.61 25.22
CA PHE A 171 -4.38 -3.42 26.53
C PHE A 171 -5.03 -2.04 26.64
N GLU A 172 -6.20 -2.00 27.29
CA GLU A 172 -6.94 -0.76 27.54
C GLU A 172 -6.07 0.27 28.25
N GLY A 173 -6.04 1.50 27.72
CA GLY A 173 -5.21 2.60 28.21
C GLY A 173 -3.76 2.58 27.69
N ARG A 174 -3.34 1.51 26.99
CA ARG A 174 -2.02 1.35 26.39
C ARG A 174 -2.08 1.07 24.90
N GLU A 175 -3.27 1.17 24.30
CA GLU A 175 -3.44 0.77 22.91
C GLU A 175 -2.56 1.61 21.99
N LEU A 176 -1.87 0.94 21.08
CA LEU A 176 -1.09 1.63 20.06
C LEU A 176 -2.02 2.34 19.09
N LYS A 177 -1.92 3.66 19.02
CA LYS A 177 -2.69 4.46 18.07
C LYS A 177 -2.00 4.47 16.72
N VAL A 178 -2.78 4.33 15.67
CA VAL A 178 -2.33 4.21 14.29
C VAL A 178 -3.19 5.04 13.35
N HIS A 179 -2.64 5.39 12.20
CA HIS A 179 -3.35 6.03 11.09
C HIS A 179 -2.76 5.57 9.75
N LEU A 180 -3.47 5.85 8.65
CA LEU A 180 -3.00 5.54 7.31
C LEU A 180 -2.04 6.63 6.81
N ALA A 181 -0.84 6.24 6.39
CA ALA A 181 0.19 7.16 5.92
C ALA A 181 -0.18 7.78 4.57
N GLY A 182 0.14 9.07 4.41
CA GLY A 182 0.00 9.80 3.14
C GLY A 182 -1.43 10.06 2.68
N ARG A 183 -2.43 9.71 3.50
CA ARG A 183 -3.84 10.01 3.27
C ARG A 183 -4.21 11.36 3.90
N GLU A 184 -4.78 12.25 3.10
CA GLU A 184 -5.37 13.48 3.62
C GLU A 184 -6.55 13.14 4.55
N ASN A 185 -6.60 13.79 5.71
CA ASN A 185 -7.63 13.56 6.74
C ASN A 185 -7.69 12.10 7.23
N ALA A 186 -6.53 11.44 7.35
CA ALA A 186 -6.44 10.10 7.91
C ALA A 186 -7.09 10.03 9.30
N VAL A 187 -7.99 9.06 9.49
CA VAL A 187 -8.65 8.79 10.77
C VAL A 187 -7.67 8.06 11.68
N TRP A 188 -7.58 8.51 12.93
CA TRP A 188 -6.86 7.78 13.96
C TRP A 188 -7.66 6.57 14.40
N GLY A 189 -6.97 5.45 14.60
CA GLY A 189 -7.50 4.24 15.20
C GLY A 189 -6.58 3.75 16.30
N LYS A 190 -7.03 2.73 17.02
CA LYS A 190 -6.24 2.00 18.00
C LYS A 190 -6.21 0.52 17.65
N VAL A 191 -5.08 -0.13 17.83
CA VAL A 191 -4.99 -1.59 17.69
C VAL A 191 -5.66 -2.23 18.89
N ILE A 192 -6.68 -3.05 18.65
CA ILE A 192 -7.45 -3.74 19.69
C ILE A 192 -7.13 -5.24 19.78
N ASP A 193 -6.53 -5.80 18.73
CA ASP A 193 -5.99 -7.16 18.71
C ASP A 193 -4.85 -7.22 17.68
N CYS A 194 -3.83 -8.02 17.96
CA CYS A 194 -2.70 -8.25 17.05
C CYS A 194 -2.44 -9.73 16.75
N GLU A 195 -3.23 -10.64 17.33
CA GLU A 195 -3.14 -12.08 17.10
C GLU A 195 -4.49 -12.67 16.64
N ALA A 196 -5.40 -11.81 16.18
CA ALA A 196 -6.74 -12.19 15.76
C ALA A 196 -6.71 -13.17 14.59
N THR A 197 -7.71 -14.06 14.56
CA THR A 197 -8.09 -14.80 13.35
C THR A 197 -9.38 -14.21 12.80
N VAL A 198 -9.31 -13.68 11.58
CA VAL A 198 -10.45 -13.06 10.89
C VAL A 198 -10.89 -13.96 9.75
N GLU A 199 -12.19 -14.16 9.59
CA GLU A 199 -12.73 -14.92 8.45
C GLU A 199 -13.17 -13.93 7.34
N THR A 200 -12.72 -14.17 6.11
CA THR A 200 -13.12 -13.38 4.95
C THR A 200 -14.52 -13.76 4.47
N VAL A 201 -15.11 -12.95 3.61
CA VAL A 201 -16.41 -13.26 2.97
C VAL A 201 -16.39 -14.55 2.13
N THR A 202 -15.21 -15.05 1.76
CA THR A 202 -15.02 -16.31 1.03
C THR A 202 -14.74 -17.50 1.95
N GLY A 203 -14.79 -17.30 3.28
CA GLY A 203 -14.52 -18.33 4.29
C GLY A 203 -13.04 -18.59 4.57
N GLU A 204 -12.13 -17.75 4.03
CA GLU A 204 -10.70 -17.89 4.32
C GLU A 204 -10.41 -17.36 5.73
N ARG A 205 -9.65 -18.12 6.52
CA ARG A 205 -9.24 -17.71 7.87
C ARG A 205 -7.88 -17.03 7.82
N CYS A 206 -7.85 -15.72 8.01
CA CYS A 206 -6.65 -14.89 8.09
C CYS A 206 -6.11 -14.89 9.53
N HIS A 207 -5.05 -15.65 9.80
CA HIS A 207 -4.45 -15.76 11.14
C HIS A 207 -3.49 -14.62 11.48
N ASN A 208 -3.37 -14.32 12.77
CA ASN A 208 -2.45 -13.33 13.34
C ASN A 208 -2.49 -11.98 12.61
N THR A 209 -3.69 -11.44 12.40
CA THR A 209 -3.91 -10.13 11.78
C THR A 209 -4.02 -9.04 12.84
N LEU A 210 -3.68 -7.80 12.46
CA LEU A 210 -4.00 -6.62 13.25
C LEU A 210 -5.48 -6.29 13.08
N VAL A 211 -6.14 -5.96 14.19
CA VAL A 211 -7.51 -5.42 14.23
C VAL A 211 -7.44 -4.00 14.76
N ILE A 212 -7.94 -3.06 13.97
CA ILE A 212 -7.91 -1.63 14.26
C ILE A 212 -9.33 -1.14 14.44
N ARG A 213 -9.58 -0.37 15.52
CA ARG A 213 -10.83 0.35 15.74
C ARG A 213 -10.63 1.85 15.59
N ALA A 214 -11.48 2.50 14.82
CA ALA A 214 -11.50 3.96 14.68
C ALA A 214 -11.67 4.64 16.04
N MET A 215 -11.02 5.79 16.20
CA MET A 215 -11.17 6.67 17.35
C MET A 215 -12.03 7.88 16.95
N PRO A 216 -12.83 8.44 17.87
CA PRO A 216 -13.49 9.72 17.65
C PRO A 216 -12.46 10.82 17.36
N ASP A 217 -12.82 11.75 16.49
CA ASP A 217 -12.00 12.93 16.22
C ASP A 217 -12.03 13.93 17.40
N GLY A 218 -11.33 15.06 17.26
CA GLY A 218 -11.31 16.11 18.29
C GLY A 218 -12.66 16.76 18.59
N LYS A 219 -13.70 16.48 17.79
CA LYS A 219 -15.09 16.94 17.97
C LYS A 219 -16.00 15.82 18.49
N GLY A 220 -15.44 14.63 18.76
CA GLY A 220 -16.19 13.45 19.19
C GLY A 220 -16.92 12.71 18.05
N ALA A 221 -16.72 13.12 16.79
CA ALA A 221 -17.33 12.42 15.65
C ALA A 221 -16.54 11.15 15.33
N LEU A 222 -17.24 10.02 15.23
CA LEU A 222 -16.65 8.75 14.82
C LEU A 222 -16.79 8.59 13.30
N GLN A 223 -15.68 8.37 12.63
CA GLN A 223 -15.62 8.17 11.18
C GLN A 223 -15.07 6.77 10.87
N PRO A 224 -15.43 6.16 9.74
CA PRO A 224 -14.84 4.90 9.30
C PRO A 224 -13.31 4.98 9.29
N PHE A 225 -12.62 3.96 9.82
CA PHE A 225 -11.15 3.97 9.86
C PHE A 225 -10.56 3.93 8.43
N SER A 226 -11.18 3.14 7.57
CA SER A 226 -10.85 2.99 6.16
C SER A 226 -12.09 3.08 5.27
N ARG A 227 -11.85 3.19 3.98
CA ARG A 227 -12.82 3.25 2.89
C ARG A 227 -12.35 2.34 1.77
N LYS A 228 -13.26 2.04 0.83
CA LYS A 228 -12.91 1.34 -0.40
C LYS A 228 -11.78 2.09 -1.12
N GLY A 229 -10.75 1.35 -1.54
CA GLY A 229 -9.54 1.90 -2.17
C GLY A 229 -8.37 2.16 -1.22
N ASP A 230 -8.57 2.07 0.11
CA ASP A 230 -7.45 2.21 1.05
C ASP A 230 -6.58 0.94 1.16
N SER A 231 -7.02 -0.20 0.63
CA SER A 231 -6.23 -1.45 0.64
C SER A 231 -4.83 -1.21 0.07
N GLY A 232 -3.80 -1.69 0.74
CA GLY A 232 -2.41 -1.35 0.40
C GLY A 232 -1.84 -0.18 1.16
N ALA A 233 -2.65 0.61 1.88
CA ALA A 233 -2.14 1.73 2.68
C ALA A 233 -1.24 1.25 3.83
N LEU A 234 -0.14 1.96 4.05
CA LEU A 234 0.74 1.72 5.19
C LEU A 234 0.10 2.25 6.47
N LEU A 235 0.10 1.43 7.51
CA LEU A 235 -0.21 1.86 8.88
C LEU A 235 1.03 2.42 9.56
N VAL A 236 0.88 3.61 10.11
CA VAL A 236 1.91 4.30 10.89
C VAL A 236 1.36 4.61 12.28
N ASP A 237 2.18 4.36 13.30
CA ASP A 237 1.78 4.61 14.69
C ASP A 237 1.98 6.07 15.13
N GLN A 238 1.53 6.37 16.35
CA GLN A 238 1.69 7.68 17.00
C GLN A 238 3.15 8.15 17.16
N TYR A 239 4.13 7.28 16.96
CA TYR A 239 5.57 7.58 17.01
C TYR A 239 6.20 7.63 15.61
N GLN A 240 5.39 7.69 14.55
CA GLN A 240 5.84 7.74 13.16
C GLN A 240 6.65 6.49 12.76
N ARG A 241 6.21 5.31 13.20
CA ARG A 241 6.81 4.01 12.84
C ARG A 241 5.82 3.20 12.00
N ALA A 242 6.32 2.57 10.94
CA ALA A 242 5.56 1.62 10.13
C ALA A 242 5.24 0.36 10.95
N VAL A 243 3.97 -0.04 11.00
CA VAL A 243 3.50 -1.17 11.83
C VAL A 243 2.67 -2.20 11.09
N GLY A 244 2.03 -1.84 9.98
CA GLY A 244 1.26 -2.80 9.19
C GLY A 244 0.88 -2.32 7.79
N LEU A 245 0.25 -3.20 7.03
CA LEU A 245 -0.26 -2.95 5.68
C LEU A 245 -1.76 -3.26 5.65
N LEU A 246 -2.60 -2.26 5.40
CA LEU A 246 -4.06 -2.39 5.44
C LEU A 246 -4.54 -3.32 4.32
N TRP A 247 -5.36 -4.33 4.64
CA TRP A 247 -5.89 -5.27 3.64
C TRP A 247 -7.41 -5.38 3.61
N GLY A 248 -8.11 -5.00 4.68
CA GLY A 248 -9.54 -5.20 4.75
C GLY A 248 -10.25 -4.26 5.71
N GLN A 249 -11.57 -4.24 5.58
CA GLN A 249 -12.50 -3.57 6.47
C GLN A 249 -13.56 -4.57 6.93
N HIS A 250 -14.05 -4.43 8.15
CA HIS A 250 -15.14 -5.29 8.63
C HIS A 250 -16.42 -5.00 7.83
N MET A 251 -17.08 -6.07 7.36
CA MET A 251 -18.21 -5.97 6.43
C MET A 251 -19.41 -5.17 6.98
N HIS A 252 -19.67 -5.29 8.28
CA HIS A 252 -20.82 -4.65 8.95
C HIS A 252 -20.45 -3.50 9.90
N ASP A 253 -19.17 -3.34 10.21
CA ASP A 253 -18.71 -2.32 11.16
C ASP A 253 -17.65 -1.47 10.47
N PRO A 254 -18.02 -0.29 9.92
CA PRO A 254 -17.09 0.52 9.15
C PRO A 254 -15.97 1.10 10.02
N TYR A 255 -16.08 1.01 11.35
CA TYR A 255 -15.07 1.48 12.30
C TYR A 255 -14.00 0.43 12.59
N ILE A 256 -14.14 -0.80 12.10
CA ILE A 256 -13.15 -1.87 12.25
C ILE A 256 -12.44 -2.13 10.92
N ALA A 257 -11.13 -2.21 10.97
CA ALA A 257 -10.28 -2.54 9.83
C ALA A 257 -9.20 -3.56 10.19
N TYR A 258 -8.62 -4.18 9.15
CA TYR A 258 -7.67 -5.27 9.27
C TYR A 258 -6.39 -4.98 8.49
N ALA A 259 -5.26 -5.35 9.09
CA ALA A 259 -3.95 -5.15 8.47
C ALA A 259 -2.99 -6.30 8.76
N CYS A 260 -2.07 -6.52 7.83
CA CYS A 260 -0.97 -7.44 7.99
C CYS A 260 0.07 -6.81 8.91
N HIS A 261 0.78 -7.63 9.70
CA HIS A 261 1.96 -7.17 10.42
C HIS A 261 3.07 -6.79 9.42
N ILE A 262 3.74 -5.67 9.66
CA ILE A 262 4.77 -5.18 8.73
C ILE A 262 6.01 -6.09 8.66
N HIS A 263 6.45 -6.69 9.76
CA HIS A 263 7.67 -7.49 9.79
C HIS A 263 7.60 -8.77 8.93
N PRO A 264 6.55 -9.60 9.03
CA PRO A 264 6.32 -10.70 8.11
C PRO A 264 6.32 -10.27 6.64
N VAL A 265 5.67 -9.14 6.31
CA VAL A 265 5.64 -8.59 4.93
C VAL A 265 7.05 -8.27 4.43
N LEU A 266 7.85 -7.52 5.21
CA LEU A 266 9.22 -7.15 4.83
C LEU A 266 10.13 -8.37 4.70
N SER A 267 9.96 -9.35 5.59
CA SER A 267 10.71 -10.60 5.58
C SER A 267 10.38 -11.44 4.36
N PHE A 268 9.09 -11.63 4.06
CA PHE A 268 8.66 -12.40 2.90
C PHE A 268 9.13 -11.78 1.59
N LEU A 269 8.94 -10.46 1.43
CA LEU A 269 9.31 -9.75 0.21
C LEU A 269 10.83 -9.53 0.08
N GLN A 270 11.63 -9.79 1.13
CA GLN A 270 13.07 -9.52 1.18
C GLN A 270 13.39 -8.07 0.79
N ILE A 271 12.69 -7.13 1.40
CA ILE A 271 12.85 -5.70 1.15
C ILE A 271 13.24 -4.95 2.42
N THR A 272 13.82 -3.76 2.23
CA THR A 272 14.03 -2.78 3.30
C THR A 272 13.22 -1.54 2.96
N PRO A 273 12.36 -1.04 3.86
CA PRO A 273 11.61 0.19 3.59
C PRO A 273 12.57 1.34 3.29
N TRP A 274 12.23 2.14 2.31
CA TRP A 274 13.07 3.25 1.89
C TRP A 274 12.74 4.49 2.72
N CYS A 275 13.68 4.89 3.60
CA CYS A 275 13.46 5.91 4.63
C CYS A 275 14.42 7.12 4.59
N PHE A 276 15.25 7.32 3.56
CA PHE A 276 16.35 8.31 3.60
C PHE A 276 16.26 9.45 2.58
N ASP A 277 16.60 10.66 3.06
CA ASP A 277 17.27 11.74 2.32
C ASP A 277 18.68 11.26 1.93
N PHE A 278 18.98 11.22 0.64
CA PHE A 278 20.34 10.93 0.19
C PHE A 278 21.25 12.15 0.36
N CYS A 279 22.10 12.12 1.37
CA CYS A 279 23.34 12.88 1.38
C CYS A 279 24.53 11.92 1.54
N ALA A 280 25.17 11.57 0.43
CA ALA A 280 26.59 11.22 0.42
C ALA A 280 27.22 12.05 -0.73
N ALA A 281 28.33 12.75 -0.56
CA ALA A 281 29.70 12.25 -0.33
C ALA A 281 30.65 13.48 -0.04
N PRO A 282 31.97 13.36 0.24
CA PRO A 282 32.84 12.20 0.03
C PRO A 282 33.78 11.81 1.19
N SER A 283 34.40 10.64 1.00
CA SER A 283 35.53 10.14 1.77
C SER A 283 36.67 11.15 1.84
N ALA A 284 36.97 11.63 3.04
CA ALA A 284 38.28 12.19 3.32
C ALA A 284 39.27 11.03 3.41
N ARG A 285 40.02 10.80 2.33
CA ARG A 285 41.36 10.20 2.45
C ARG A 285 42.13 11.09 3.42
N LYS A 286 42.57 10.50 4.53
CA LYS A 286 43.66 11.07 5.31
C LYS A 286 44.94 10.62 4.61
N ASP A 287 45.60 11.56 3.97
CA ASP A 287 47.06 11.55 3.88
C ASP A 287 47.64 11.94 5.25
#